data_AF-A4G0G5-F1
#
_entry.id   AF-A4G0G5-F1
#
_cell.length_a   1.000
_cell.length_b   1.000
_cell.length_c   1.000
_cell.angle_alpha   90.00
_cell.angle_beta   90.00
_cell.angle_gamma   90.00
#
_symmetry.space_group_name_H-M   'P 1'
#
loop_
_entity.id
_entity.type
_entity.pdbx_description
1 polymer ?
#
loop_
_entity_poly.entity_id
_entity_poly.type
_entity_poly.pdbx_seq_one_letter_code
_entity_poly.pdbx_strand_id
1 'polypeptide(L)'
;METKFCSECGEEINKNAEICPKCGVRVMAPKSEKNPGVAAVLSFLFVGLGQIYNGQIGKGLVFIVVQIINIFLIFVVIGFITYPLFWIFGIYDAYDTAKKINNGEIKV
;
A
#
# COMPACT_ATOMS: atom_id res chain seq x y z
N MET A 1 14.91 -23.64 -6.07
CA MET A 1 13.78 -23.40 -5.15
C MET A 1 14.35 -22.68 -3.94
N GLU A 2 13.78 -21.55 -3.52
CA GLU A 2 14.20 -20.93 -2.25
C GLU A 2 13.66 -21.75 -1.06
N THR A 3 14.54 -22.14 -0.15
CA THR A 3 14.22 -22.90 1.06
C THR A 3 14.51 -22.07 2.32
N LYS A 4 13.88 -22.45 3.43
CA LYS A 4 14.11 -21.90 4.77
C LYS A 4 14.08 -23.04 5.79
N PHE A 5 14.66 -22.86 6.97
CA PHE A 5 14.55 -23.84 8.05
C PHE A 5 13.34 -23.54 8.95
N CYS A 6 12.68 -24.59 9.41
CA CYS A 6 11.65 -24.49 10.44
C CYS A 6 12.27 -24.03 11.77
N SER A 7 11.73 -22.97 12.37
CA SER A 7 12.24 -22.39 13.63
C SER A 7 12.11 -23.33 14.84
N GLU A 8 11.19 -24.30 14.81
CA GLU A 8 10.97 -25.22 15.94
C GLU A 8 11.70 -26.56 15.78
N CYS A 9 11.73 -27.15 14.58
CA CYS A 9 12.24 -28.52 14.39
C CYS A 9 13.45 -28.63 13.45
N GLY A 10 13.91 -27.51 12.87
CA GLY A 10 15.10 -27.46 12.02
C GLY A 10 14.96 -28.11 10.65
N GLU A 11 13.76 -28.53 10.23
CA GLU A 11 13.55 -29.13 8.91
C GLU A 11 13.73 -28.10 7.79
N GLU A 12 14.33 -28.51 6.67
CA GLU A 12 14.39 -27.69 5.46
C GLU A 12 13.04 -27.73 4.75
N ILE A 13 12.42 -26.56 4.60
CA ILE A 13 11.08 -26.41 4.05
C ILE A 13 11.07 -25.36 2.95
N ASN A 14 10.05 -25.42 2.09
CA ASN A 14 9.82 -24.40 1.09
C ASN A 14 9.60 -23.03 1.77
N LYS A 15 10.18 -21.96 1.22
CA LYS A 15 10.01 -20.59 1.74
C LYS A 15 8.55 -20.17 1.86
N ASN A 16 7.69 -20.66 0.96
CA ASN A 16 6.25 -20.39 0.90
C ASN A 16 5.40 -21.41 1.68
N ALA A 17 6.00 -22.35 2.41
CA ALA A 17 5.23 -23.28 3.25
C ALA A 17 4.47 -22.49 4.32
N GLU A 18 3.16 -22.74 4.45
CA GLU A 18 2.34 -22.17 5.53
C GLU A 18 2.51 -22.96 6.84
N ILE A 19 2.62 -24.28 6.71
CA ILE A 19 2.75 -25.24 7.81
C ILE A 19 3.96 -26.12 7.52
N CYS A 20 4.78 -26.39 8.55
CA CYS A 20 5.87 -27.35 8.46
C CYS A 20 5.30 -28.78 8.32
N PRO A 21 5.62 -29.55 7.26
CA PRO A 21 5.08 -30.90 7.06
C PRO A 21 5.58 -31.92 8.10
N LYS A 22 6.66 -31.61 8.82
CA LYS A 22 7.24 -32.50 9.84
C LYS A 22 6.63 -32.33 11.22
N CYS A 23 6.56 -31.09 11.74
CA CYS A 23 6.12 -30.83 13.11
C CYS A 23 4.76 -30.12 13.23
N GLY A 24 4.20 -29.61 12.14
CA GLY A 24 2.89 -28.96 12.13
C GLY A 24 2.86 -27.51 12.64
N VAL A 25 4.00 -26.90 12.99
CA VAL A 25 4.04 -25.47 13.35
C VAL A 25 3.76 -24.59 12.12
N ARG A 26 3.02 -23.49 12.31
CA ARG A 26 2.84 -22.46 11.28
C ARG A 26 4.11 -21.63 11.15
N VAL A 27 4.62 -21.51 9.93
CA VAL A 27 5.91 -20.86 9.62
C VAL A 27 5.76 -19.67 8.67
N MET A 28 4.54 -19.35 8.25
CA MET A 28 4.24 -18.15 7.47
C MET A 28 3.81 -17.03 8.43
N ALA A 29 4.46 -15.88 8.29
CA ALA A 29 4.09 -14.69 9.05
C ALA A 29 2.65 -14.26 8.69
N PRO A 30 1.88 -13.74 9.67
CA PRO A 30 0.55 -13.22 9.39
C PRO A 30 0.63 -12.07 8.38
N LYS A 31 -0.24 -12.09 7.37
CA LYS A 31 -0.36 -11.00 6.41
C LYS A 31 -0.97 -9.79 7.12
N SER A 32 -0.25 -8.66 7.15
CA SER A 32 -0.82 -7.41 7.68
C SER A 32 -1.80 -6.83 6.67
N GLU A 33 -3.08 -6.99 6.94
CA GLU A 33 -4.14 -6.39 6.14
C GLU A 33 -4.25 -4.87 6.40
N LYS A 34 -4.42 -4.11 5.33
CA LYS A 34 -4.67 -2.66 5.34
C LYS A 34 -6.17 -2.41 5.31
N ASN A 35 -6.64 -1.32 5.92
CA ASN A 35 -8.05 -0.93 5.79
C ASN A 35 -8.21 0.06 4.61
N PRO A 36 -8.90 -0.31 3.51
CA PRO A 36 -9.07 0.58 2.36
C PRO A 36 -9.82 1.87 2.68
N GLY A 37 -10.79 1.82 3.61
CA GLY A 37 -11.53 3.00 4.07
C GLY A 37 -10.61 4.00 4.78
N VAL A 38 -9.73 3.50 5.66
CA VAL A 38 -8.73 4.35 6.33
C VAL A 38 -7.78 4.98 5.31
N ALA A 39 -7.29 4.23 4.33
CA ALA A 39 -6.43 4.75 3.27
C ALA A 39 -7.13 5.86 2.44
N ALA A 40 -8.42 5.69 2.14
CA ALA A 40 -9.23 6.68 1.44
C ALA A 40 -9.43 7.96 2.27
N VAL A 41 -9.81 7.83 3.55
CA VAL A 41 -10.01 8.97 4.46
C VAL A 41 -8.73 9.75 4.66
N LEU A 42 -7.58 9.05 4.81
CA LEU A 42 -6.29 9.70 4.92
C LEU A 42 -5.97 10.54 3.67
N SER A 43 -6.22 10.00 2.48
CA SER A 43 -6.01 10.74 1.21
C SER A 43 -6.99 11.88 1.01
N PHE A 44 -8.22 11.74 1.52
CA PHE A 44 -9.22 12.80 1.52
C PHE A 44 -8.76 13.99 2.37
N LEU A 45 -8.29 13.72 3.59
CA LEU A 45 -7.79 14.75 4.51
C LEU A 45 -6.51 15.41 3.99
N PHE A 46 -5.59 14.62 3.42
CA PHE A 46 -4.37 15.14 2.83
C PHE A 46 -3.82 14.20 1.75
N VAL A 47 -3.63 14.74 0.56
CA VAL A 47 -3.14 13.99 -0.61
C VAL A 47 -1.78 13.36 -0.30
N GLY A 48 -1.63 12.07 -0.62
CA GLY A 48 -0.41 11.31 -0.38
C GLY A 48 -0.39 10.55 0.95
N LEU A 49 -1.22 10.90 1.95
CA LEU A 49 -1.22 10.17 3.23
C LEU A 49 -1.74 8.74 3.12
N GLY A 50 -2.75 8.48 2.29
CA GLY A 50 -3.22 7.10 2.09
C GLY A 50 -2.19 6.23 1.40
N GLN A 51 -1.42 6.78 0.46
CA GLN A 51 -0.30 6.10 -0.19
C GLN A 51 0.82 5.79 0.81
N ILE A 52 1.13 6.72 1.72
CA ILE A 52 2.10 6.51 2.82
C ILE A 52 1.60 5.42 3.78
N TYR A 53 0.31 5.45 4.15
CA TYR A 53 -0.31 4.42 5.01
C TYR A 53 -0.24 3.01 4.39
N ASN A 54 -0.40 2.94 3.07
CA ASN A 54 -0.25 1.71 2.31
C ASN A 54 1.22 1.21 2.27
N GLY A 55 2.20 1.98 2.75
CA GLY A 55 3.63 1.63 2.72
C GLY A 55 4.36 2.17 1.50
N GLN A 56 3.66 2.83 0.57
CA GLN A 56 4.23 3.38 -0.66
C GLN A 56 4.71 4.83 -0.46
N ILE A 57 5.74 5.01 0.38
CA ILE A 57 6.24 6.34 0.77
C ILE A 57 6.65 7.18 -0.46
N GLY A 58 7.42 6.60 -1.38
CA GLY A 58 7.86 7.31 -2.59
C GLY A 58 6.69 7.79 -3.45
N LYS A 59 5.65 6.96 -3.63
CA LYS A 59 4.44 7.33 -4.36
C LYS A 59 3.68 8.44 -3.64
N GLY A 60 3.53 8.35 -2.32
CA GLY A 60 2.88 9.40 -1.52
C GLY A 60 3.59 10.74 -1.63
N LEU A 61 4.93 10.77 -1.61
CA LEU A 61 5.69 12.00 -1.79
C LEU A 61 5.49 12.63 -3.18
N VAL A 62 5.44 11.81 -4.24
CA VAL A 62 5.13 12.29 -5.59
C VAL A 62 3.74 12.94 -5.62
N PHE A 63 2.74 12.33 -5.01
CA PHE A 63 1.39 12.88 -4.94
C PHE A 63 1.35 14.24 -4.23
N ILE A 64 2.09 14.38 -3.12
CA ILE A 64 2.21 15.66 -2.39
C ILE A 64 2.82 16.74 -3.29
N VAL A 65 3.93 16.44 -3.97
CA VAL A 65 4.60 17.40 -4.86
C VAL A 65 3.70 17.82 -6.02
N VAL A 66 2.98 16.85 -6.63
CA VAL A 66 2.02 17.15 -7.70
C VAL A 66 0.87 18.02 -7.18
N GLN A 67 0.39 17.79 -5.96
CA GLN A 67 -0.67 18.62 -5.38
C GLN A 67 -0.18 20.05 -5.11
N ILE A 68 1.06 20.22 -4.65
CA ILE A 68 1.69 21.54 -4.47
C ILE A 68 1.76 22.29 -5.81
N ILE A 69 2.18 21.63 -6.89
CA ILE A 69 2.18 22.23 -8.23
C ILE A 69 0.77 22.62 -8.65
N ASN A 70 -0.24 21.77 -8.40
CA ASN A 70 -1.63 22.08 -8.70
C ASN A 70 -2.15 23.31 -7.93
N ILE A 71 -1.71 23.53 -6.70
CA ILE A 71 -2.05 24.75 -5.93
C ILE A 71 -1.53 26.00 -6.66
N PHE A 72 -0.28 25.98 -7.15
CA PHE A 72 0.25 27.09 -7.94
C PHE A 72 -0.48 27.28 -9.28
N LEU A 73 -0.98 26.20 -9.89
CA LEU A 73 -1.76 26.27 -11.13
C LEU A 73 -3.16 26.87 -10.95
N ILE A 74 -3.69 26.96 -9.72
CA ILE A 74 -4.99 27.61 -9.46
C ILE A 74 -4.98 29.07 -9.93
N PHE A 75 -3.82 29.75 -9.82
CA PHE A 75 -3.65 31.12 -10.31
C PHE A 75 -3.77 31.26 -11.84
N VAL A 76 -3.71 30.16 -12.59
CA VAL A 76 -3.73 30.11 -14.06
C VAL A 76 -5.09 29.58 -14.58
N VAL A 77 -6.14 29.56 -13.75
CA VAL A 77 -7.49 29.01 -14.01
C VAL A 77 -7.53 27.49 -14.25
N ILE A 78 -6.54 26.92 -14.95
CA ILE A 78 -6.41 25.49 -15.21
C ILE A 78 -6.37 24.66 -13.91
N GLY A 79 -5.78 25.21 -12.85
CA GLY A 79 -5.70 24.55 -11.54
C GLY A 79 -7.07 24.28 -10.90
N PHE A 80 -8.11 25.05 -11.23
CA PHE A 80 -9.46 24.78 -10.70
C PHE A 80 -10.02 23.44 -11.17
N ILE A 81 -9.56 22.93 -12.31
CA ILE A 81 -9.99 21.63 -12.83
C ILE A 81 -9.01 20.55 -12.39
N THR A 82 -7.70 20.80 -12.52
CA THR A 82 -6.69 19.76 -12.26
C THR A 82 -6.55 19.44 -10.77
N TYR A 83 -6.74 20.43 -9.87
CA TYR A 83 -6.69 20.23 -8.42
C TYR A 83 -7.74 19.22 -7.93
N PRO A 84 -9.06 19.41 -8.14
CA PRO A 84 -10.07 18.46 -7.65
C PRO A 84 -10.02 17.12 -8.36
N LEU A 85 -9.64 17.09 -9.65
CA LEU A 85 -9.52 15.85 -10.41
C LEU A 85 -8.40 14.97 -9.84
N PHE A 86 -7.22 15.55 -9.59
CA PHE A 86 -6.10 14.81 -9.01
C PHE A 86 -6.37 14.40 -7.56
N TRP A 87 -7.08 15.24 -6.79
CA TRP A 87 -7.49 14.92 -5.43
C TRP A 87 -8.41 13.69 -5.37
N ILE A 88 -9.47 13.64 -6.20
CA ILE A 88 -10.38 12.49 -6.28
C ILE A 88 -9.62 11.24 -6.74
N PHE A 89 -8.74 11.39 -7.73
CA PHE A 89 -7.88 10.31 -8.19
C PHE A 89 -7.01 9.75 -7.06
N GLY A 90 -6.43 10.61 -6.21
CA GLY A 90 -5.62 10.20 -5.07
C GLY A 90 -6.39 9.40 -4.01
N ILE A 91 -7.66 9.73 -3.79
CA ILE A 91 -8.53 8.96 -2.89
C ILE A 91 -8.80 7.56 -3.47
N TYR A 92 -9.18 7.49 -4.74
CA TYR A 92 -9.43 6.22 -5.44
C TYR A 92 -8.17 5.34 -5.44
N ASP A 93 -7.02 5.92 -5.78
CA ASP A 93 -5.75 5.23 -5.82
C ASP A 93 -5.37 4.64 -4.46
N ALA A 94 -5.54 5.38 -3.36
CA ALA A 94 -5.23 4.87 -2.03
C ALA A 94 -6.16 3.72 -1.61
N TYR A 95 -7.46 3.82 -1.92
CA TYR A 95 -8.44 2.77 -1.66
C TYR A 95 -8.12 1.49 -2.45
N ASP A 96 -7.93 1.62 -3.76
CA ASP A 96 -7.67 0.48 -4.65
C ASP A 96 -6.33 -0.18 -4.33
N THR A 97 -5.29 0.62 -4.07
CA THR A 97 -3.97 0.11 -3.65
C THR A 97 -4.07 -0.70 -2.35
N ALA A 98 -4.82 -0.23 -1.35
CA ALA A 98 -5.01 -0.97 -0.10
C ALA A 98 -5.68 -2.33 -0.34
N LYS A 99 -6.68 -2.38 -1.23
CA LYS A 99 -7.35 -3.62 -1.62
C LYS A 99 -6.40 -4.58 -2.33
N LYS A 100 -5.57 -4.07 -3.24
CA LYS A 100 -4.55 -4.84 -3.95
C LYS A 100 -3.47 -5.41 -3.03
N ILE A 101 -3.06 -4.66 -2.00
CA ILE A 101 -2.15 -5.16 -0.96
C ILE A 101 -2.79 -6.32 -0.18
N ASN A 102 -4.06 -6.18 0.21
CA ASN A 102 -4.79 -7.24 0.91
C ASN A 102 -4.99 -8.48 0.04
N ASN A 103 -5.14 -8.31 -1.27
CA ASN A 103 -5.20 -9.42 -2.22
C ASN A 103 -3.82 -10.04 -2.51
N GLY A 104 -2.73 -9.36 -2.16
CA GLY A 104 -1.35 -9.81 -2.42
C GLY A 104 -0.86 -9.52 -3.84
N GLU A 105 -1.57 -8.67 -4.57
CA GLU A 105 -1.22 -8.22 -5.91
C GLU A 105 -0.05 -7.21 -5.87
N ILE A 106 0.02 -6.41 -4.80
CA ILE A 106 1.09 -5.44 -4.55
C ILE A 106 1.84 -5.85 -3.29
N LYS A 107 3.16 -6.01 -3.41
CA LYS A 107 4.09 -6.14 -2.29
C LYS A 107 4.69 -4.77 -1.98
N VAL A 108 4.61 -4.37 -0.72
CA VAL A 108 5.12 -3.11 -0.17
C VAL A 108 6.30 -3.36 0.74
#